data_AF-A0A3D4ZFM8-F1
#
_entry.id   AF-A0A3D4ZFM8-F1
#
_cell.length_a   1.000
_cell.length_b   1.000
_cell.length_c   1.000
_cell.angle_alpha   90.00
_cell.angle_beta   90.00
_cell.angle_gamma   90.00
#
_symmetry.space_group_name_H-M   'P 1'
#
loop_
_entity.id
_entity.type
_entity.pdbx_description
1 polymer ?
#
loop_
_entity_poly.entity_id
_entity_poly.type
_entity_poly.pdbx_seq_one_letter_code
_entity_poly.pdbx_strand_id
1 'polypeptide(L)'
;MMALLLKDVFLMRRRSGIMLLAIAIFVFLSGVQGGLVNTVMATMMPLMLGFTTLAYDQNDGWEAYACALPFSRKLVVQSKYVLALGCILLSIFLVLVIGLLASRWEIHTVFSNAVTQFVFGAFFVSINYPLIFKFGFEKSRLYYILVMVALMSIGSVLASLLQSASMPAFILVLLPIASICCFTASYLLSCSIMKKKEFSGS
;
A
#
# COMPACT_ATOMS: atom_id res chain seq x y z
N MET A 1 10.75 17.12 4.42
CA MET A 1 10.18 15.82 3.98
C MET A 1 11.23 14.94 3.30
N MET A 2 12.06 15.49 2.41
CA MET A 2 13.07 14.73 1.68
C MET A 2 14.00 13.91 2.58
N ALA A 3 14.42 14.44 3.74
CA ALA A 3 15.21 13.69 4.72
C ALA A 3 14.50 12.45 5.32
N LEU A 4 13.18 12.53 5.56
CA LEU A 4 12.39 11.40 6.07
C LEU A 4 12.25 10.31 5.00
N LEU A 5 11.98 10.70 3.75
CA LEU A 5 11.91 9.76 2.63
C LEU A 5 13.27 9.10 2.36
N LEU A 6 14.36 9.86 2.45
CA LEU A 6 15.71 9.34 2.27
C LEU A 6 16.03 8.28 3.33
N LYS A 7 15.70 8.56 4.60
CA LYS A 7 15.82 7.59 5.71
C LYS A 7 15.07 6.30 5.38
N ASP A 8 13.80 6.41 4.96
CA ASP A 8 12.97 5.23 4.67
C ASP A 8 13.54 4.41 3.50
N VAL A 9 14.04 5.06 2.44
CA VAL A 9 14.71 4.38 1.30
C VAL A 9 15.98 3.68 1.73
N PHE A 10 16.80 4.29 2.60
CA PHE A 10 18.00 3.65 3.15
C PHE A 10 17.64 2.42 4.01
N LEU A 11 16.59 2.54 4.82
CA LEU A 11 16.10 1.44 5.66
C LEU A 11 15.61 0.28 4.79
N MET A 12 14.85 0.59 3.74
CA MET A 12 14.40 -0.37 2.74
C MET A 12 15.62 -1.06 2.11
N ARG A 13 16.56 -0.31 1.52
CA ARG A 13 17.74 -0.85 0.83
C ARG A 13 18.58 -1.80 1.71
N ARG A 14 18.67 -1.53 3.02
CA ARG A 14 19.46 -2.36 3.94
C ARG A 14 18.79 -3.70 4.28
N ARG A 15 17.45 -3.79 4.21
CA ARG A 15 16.67 -4.99 4.57
C ARG A 15 15.94 -5.63 3.38
N SER A 16 16.18 -5.14 2.17
CA SER A 16 15.39 -5.46 0.99
C SER A 16 15.77 -6.76 0.28
N GLY A 17 16.83 -7.48 0.66
CA GLY A 17 17.35 -8.61 -0.12
C GLY A 17 16.28 -9.66 -0.49
N ILE A 18 15.69 -10.32 0.52
CA ILE A 18 14.66 -11.36 0.31
C ILE A 18 13.34 -10.76 -0.21
N MET A 19 12.96 -9.57 0.27
CA MET A 19 11.71 -8.92 -0.16
C MET A 19 11.76 -8.43 -1.62
N LEU A 20 12.91 -7.95 -2.12
CA LEU A 20 13.07 -7.56 -3.52
C LEU A 20 12.97 -8.75 -4.44
N LEU A 21 13.54 -9.89 -4.04
CA LEU A 21 13.37 -11.14 -4.78
C LEU A 21 11.88 -11.51 -4.88
N ALA A 22 11.16 -11.47 -3.76
CA ALA A 22 9.72 -11.75 -3.75
C ALA A 22 8.94 -10.76 -4.65
N ILE A 23 9.24 -9.46 -4.57
CA ILE A 23 8.64 -8.44 -5.46
C ILE A 23 8.92 -8.78 -6.92
N ALA A 24 10.17 -9.09 -7.28
CA ALA A 24 10.54 -9.41 -8.65
C ALA A 24 9.77 -10.63 -9.18
N ILE A 25 9.64 -11.69 -8.37
CA ILE A 25 8.88 -12.89 -8.73
C ILE A 25 7.41 -12.57 -8.97
N PHE A 26 6.74 -11.87 -8.04
CA PHE A 26 5.31 -11.58 -8.17
C PHE A 26 5.01 -10.59 -9.29
N VAL A 27 5.86 -9.59 -9.52
CA VAL A 27 5.72 -8.67 -10.66
C VAL A 27 5.92 -9.43 -11.97
N PHE A 28 6.90 -10.33 -12.05
CA PHE A 28 7.11 -11.16 -13.23
C PHE A 28 5.93 -12.10 -13.51
N LEU A 29 5.46 -12.84 -12.49
CA LEU A 29 4.28 -13.70 -12.60
C LEU A 29 3.04 -12.92 -13.01
N SER A 30 2.83 -11.76 -12.39
CA SER A 30 1.74 -10.85 -12.73
C SER A 30 1.81 -10.44 -14.19
N GLY A 31 2.97 -10.00 -14.69
CA GLY A 31 3.13 -9.53 -16.06
C GLY A 31 2.99 -10.64 -17.12
N VAL A 32 3.45 -11.87 -16.82
CA VAL A 32 3.49 -12.96 -17.81
C VAL A 32 2.20 -13.80 -17.86
N GLN A 33 1.67 -14.17 -16.68
CA GLN A 33 0.48 -15.03 -16.59
C GLN A 33 -0.82 -14.21 -16.55
N GLY A 34 -0.75 -12.98 -16.05
CA GLY A 34 -1.96 -12.22 -15.71
C GLY A 34 -2.73 -12.89 -14.56
N GLY A 35 -3.80 -12.23 -14.12
CA GLY A 35 -4.71 -12.74 -13.09
C GLY A 35 -4.73 -11.90 -11.82
N LEU A 36 -5.93 -11.77 -11.24
CA LEU A 36 -6.23 -10.89 -10.11
C LEU A 36 -5.28 -11.11 -8.93
N VAL A 37 -5.12 -12.37 -8.51
CA VAL A 37 -4.28 -12.73 -7.36
C VAL A 37 -2.83 -12.29 -7.58
N ASN A 38 -2.26 -12.57 -8.75
CA ASN A 38 -0.89 -12.19 -9.09
C ASN A 38 -0.72 -10.67 -9.11
N THR A 39 -1.67 -9.95 -9.74
CA THR A 39 -1.64 -8.48 -9.80
C THR A 39 -1.72 -7.83 -8.43
N VAL A 40 -2.57 -8.34 -7.53
CA VAL A 40 -2.67 -7.76 -6.20
C VAL A 40 -1.47 -8.13 -5.34
N MET A 41 -0.98 -9.37 -5.39
CA MET A 41 0.23 -9.76 -4.66
C MET A 41 1.46 -8.94 -5.09
N ALA A 42 1.57 -8.62 -6.39
CA ALA A 42 2.62 -7.75 -6.91
C ALA A 42 2.60 -6.33 -6.30
N THR A 43 1.43 -5.82 -5.90
CA THR A 43 1.30 -4.53 -5.19
C THR A 43 1.49 -4.63 -3.68
N MET A 44 1.08 -5.75 -3.08
CA MET A 44 1.18 -5.96 -1.64
C MET A 44 2.63 -6.09 -1.19
N MET A 45 3.49 -6.73 -1.99
CA MET A 45 4.89 -6.95 -1.62
C MET A 45 5.68 -5.63 -1.44
N PRO A 46 5.62 -4.64 -2.36
CA PRO A 46 6.22 -3.32 -2.14
C PRO A 46 5.59 -2.54 -0.97
N LEU A 47 4.28 -2.70 -0.75
CA LEU A 47 3.62 -2.07 0.40
C LEU A 47 4.14 -2.64 1.73
N MET A 48 4.37 -3.95 1.81
CA MET A 48 4.95 -4.61 2.99
C MET A 48 6.30 -4.02 3.38
N LEU A 49 7.15 -3.65 2.41
CA LEU A 49 8.38 -2.91 2.70
C LEU A 49 8.08 -1.59 3.43
N GLY A 50 7.10 -0.82 2.93
CA GLY A 50 6.64 0.41 3.60
C GLY A 50 6.16 0.16 5.03
N PHE A 51 5.40 -0.92 5.26
CA PHE A 51 4.98 -1.33 6.60
C PHE A 51 6.15 -1.70 7.52
N THR A 52 7.19 -2.36 7.01
CA THR A 52 8.37 -2.64 7.82
C THR A 52 9.07 -1.36 8.29
N THR A 53 9.07 -0.29 7.49
CA THR A 53 9.62 1.00 7.95
C THR A 53 8.84 1.57 9.14
N LEU A 54 7.51 1.42 9.15
CA LEU A 54 6.65 1.82 10.27
C LEU A 54 6.92 0.95 11.51
N ALA A 55 7.12 -0.35 11.32
CA ALA A 55 7.45 -1.28 12.40
C ALA A 55 8.75 -0.89 13.11
N TYR A 56 9.80 -0.61 12.34
CA TYR A 56 11.08 -0.20 12.88
C TYR A 56 11.03 1.17 13.54
N ASP A 57 10.31 2.13 12.94
CA ASP A 57 10.14 3.45 13.54
C ASP A 57 9.46 3.38 14.92
N GLN A 58 8.56 2.42 15.13
CA GLN A 58 7.91 2.23 16.43
C GLN A 58 8.75 1.41 17.41
N ASN A 59 9.41 0.35 16.94
CA ASN A 59 10.30 -0.46 17.79
C ASN A 59 11.52 0.32 18.29
N ASP A 60 12.06 1.22 17.46
CA ASP A 60 13.23 2.02 17.81
C ASP A 60 12.85 3.33 18.54
N GLY A 61 11.55 3.53 18.85
CA GLY A 61 11.06 4.74 19.53
C GLY A 61 11.23 6.03 18.71
N TRP A 62 11.45 5.92 17.39
CA TRP A 62 11.71 7.06 16.50
C TRP A 62 10.57 8.07 16.52
N GLU A 63 9.32 7.66 16.76
CA GLU A 63 8.19 8.58 16.86
C GLU A 63 8.36 9.64 17.98
N ALA A 64 8.92 9.25 19.13
CA ALA A 64 9.20 10.17 20.23
C ALA A 64 10.37 11.11 19.89
N TYR A 65 11.43 10.57 19.29
CA TYR A 65 12.59 11.35 18.84
C TYR A 65 12.22 12.36 17.74
N ALA A 66 11.37 11.97 16.80
CA ALA A 66 10.88 12.84 15.74
C ALA A 66 10.06 14.02 16.27
N CYS A 67 9.45 13.91 17.45
CA CYS A 67 8.76 15.01 18.12
C CYS A 67 9.70 16.03 18.77
N ALA A 68 10.95 15.66 19.06
CA ALA A 68 11.97 16.58 19.56
C ALA A 68 12.69 17.34 18.43
N LEU A 69 12.57 16.87 17.19
CA LEU A 69 13.08 17.54 16.00
C LEU A 69 12.10 18.62 15.51
N PRO A 70 12.55 19.62 14.71
CA PRO A 70 11.70 20.66 14.12
C PRO A 70 10.81 20.12 12.97
N PHE A 71 10.31 18.90 13.10
CA PHE A 71 9.38 18.28 12.16
C PHE A 71 7.97 18.34 12.72
N SER A 72 7.03 18.84 11.91
CA SER A 72 5.62 18.77 12.29
C SER A 72 5.13 17.32 12.24
N ARG A 73 4.29 16.92 13.20
CA ARG A 73 3.68 15.58 13.24
C ARG A 73 2.93 15.22 11.95
N LYS A 74 2.38 16.23 11.26
CA LYS A 74 1.73 16.06 9.95
C LYS A 74 2.73 15.62 8.87
N LEU A 75 3.96 16.15 8.90
CA LEU A 75 4.98 15.82 7.92
C LEU A 75 5.45 14.36 8.03
N VAL A 76 5.44 13.79 9.23
CA VAL A 76 5.77 12.38 9.47
C VAL A 76 4.69 11.46 8.88
N VAL A 77 3.40 11.78 9.11
CA VAL A 77 2.30 11.01 8.51
C VAL A 77 2.35 11.15 6.98
N GLN A 78 2.51 12.36 6.47
CA GLN A 78 2.56 12.61 5.04
C GLN A 78 3.72 11.90 4.34
N SER A 79 4.92 11.79 4.95
CA SER A 79 6.03 11.06 4.33
C SER A 79 5.70 9.57 4.14
N LYS A 80 5.01 8.95 5.10
CA LYS A 80 4.60 7.54 5.01
C LYS A 80 3.54 7.31 3.95
N TYR A 81 2.55 8.19 3.85
CA TYR A 81 1.53 8.13 2.78
C TYR A 81 2.13 8.34 1.39
N VAL A 82 3.09 9.27 1.26
CA VAL A 82 3.83 9.49 -0.01
C VAL A 82 4.66 8.27 -0.37
N LEU A 83 5.33 7.64 0.60
CA LEU A 83 6.08 6.40 0.37
C LEU A 83 5.17 5.27 -0.09
N ALA A 84 3.99 5.11 0.53
CA ALA A 84 3.00 4.11 0.13
C ALA A 84 2.53 4.32 -1.32
N LEU A 85 2.21 5.55 -1.69
CA LEU A 85 1.85 5.90 -3.06
C LEU A 85 3.00 5.62 -4.03
N GLY A 86 4.23 5.97 -3.65
CA GLY A 86 5.43 5.65 -4.44
C GLY A 86 5.58 4.16 -4.69
N CYS A 87 5.38 3.32 -3.66
CA CYS A 87 5.39 1.86 -3.80
C CYS A 87 4.29 1.35 -4.73
N ILE A 88 3.06 1.88 -4.63
CA ILE A 88 1.94 1.50 -5.52
C ILE A 88 2.27 1.87 -6.97
N LEU A 89 2.67 3.11 -7.22
CA LEU A 89 3.01 3.59 -8.57
C LEU A 89 4.18 2.81 -9.18
N LEU A 90 5.22 2.52 -8.37
CA LEU A 90 6.34 1.70 -8.82
C LEU A 90 5.89 0.29 -9.18
N SER A 91 5.00 -0.32 -8.37
CA SER A 91 4.47 -1.66 -8.66
C SER A 91 3.65 -1.68 -9.96
N ILE A 92 2.83 -0.66 -10.19
CA ILE A 92 2.05 -0.50 -11.42
C ILE A 92 2.98 -0.37 -12.61
N PHE A 93 4.00 0.50 -12.52
CA PHE A 93 4.98 0.72 -13.57
C PHE A 93 5.73 -0.57 -13.92
N LEU A 94 6.23 -1.31 -12.91
CA LEU A 94 6.97 -2.55 -13.15
C LEU A 94 6.11 -3.64 -13.81
N VAL A 95 4.86 -3.81 -13.35
CA VAL A 95 3.93 -4.78 -13.94
C VAL A 95 3.57 -4.40 -15.38
N LEU A 96 3.40 -3.10 -15.64
CA LEU A 96 3.20 -2.54 -16.98
C LEU A 96 4.34 -2.88 -17.93
N VAL A 97 5.58 -2.60 -17.51
CA VAL A 97 6.78 -2.84 -18.32
C VAL A 97 6.92 -4.32 -18.67
N ILE A 98 6.74 -5.22 -17.69
CA ILE A 98 6.83 -6.66 -17.93
C ILE A 98 5.68 -7.15 -18.81
N GLY A 99 4.45 -6.68 -18.60
CA GLY A 99 3.30 -7.06 -19.42
C GLY A 99 3.45 -6.66 -20.89
N LEU A 100 4.01 -5.47 -21.15
CA LEU A 100 4.33 -5.01 -22.50
C LEU A 100 5.47 -5.82 -23.12
N LEU A 101 6.55 -6.09 -22.38
CA LEU A 101 7.67 -6.91 -22.86
C LEU A 101 7.26 -8.34 -23.19
N ALA A 102 6.32 -8.91 -22.42
CA ALA A 102 5.77 -10.23 -22.69
C ALA A 102 4.89 -10.26 -23.96
N SER A 103 4.57 -9.12 -24.57
CA SER A 103 3.69 -8.97 -25.77
C SER A 103 2.35 -9.70 -25.64
N ARG A 104 1.84 -9.84 -24.42
CA ARG A 104 0.63 -10.63 -24.12
C ARG A 104 -0.61 -9.78 -23.87
N TRP A 105 -0.47 -8.46 -23.69
CA TRP A 105 -1.53 -7.64 -23.14
C TRP A 105 -2.08 -6.63 -24.14
N GLU A 106 -3.40 -6.65 -24.28
CA GLU A 106 -4.17 -5.58 -24.92
C GLU A 106 -4.19 -4.34 -24.00
N ILE A 107 -4.39 -3.15 -24.60
CA ILE A 107 -4.45 -1.87 -23.86
C ILE A 107 -5.52 -1.91 -22.76
N HIS A 108 -6.63 -2.62 -23.00
CA HIS A 108 -7.70 -2.78 -22.01
C HIS A 108 -7.28 -3.57 -20.76
N THR A 109 -6.50 -4.65 -20.92
CA THR A 109 -6.07 -5.48 -19.78
C THR A 109 -4.99 -4.76 -18.96
N VAL A 110 -4.11 -4.02 -19.63
CA VAL A 110 -3.14 -3.11 -19.00
C VAL A 110 -3.85 -2.11 -18.09
N PHE A 111 -4.85 -1.40 -18.61
CA PHE A 111 -5.56 -0.38 -17.86
C PHE A 111 -6.33 -0.98 -16.68
N SER A 112 -7.02 -2.10 -16.90
CA SER A 112 -7.73 -2.82 -15.84
C SER A 112 -6.81 -3.28 -14.71
N ASN A 113 -5.62 -3.79 -15.04
CA ASN A 113 -4.64 -4.21 -14.04
C ASN A 113 -4.13 -3.01 -13.23
N ALA A 114 -3.80 -1.89 -13.88
CA ALA A 114 -3.36 -0.68 -13.20
C ALA A 114 -4.42 -0.11 -12.23
N VAL A 115 -5.68 -0.06 -12.65
CA VAL A 115 -6.81 0.37 -11.81
C VAL A 115 -6.98 -0.57 -10.61
N THR A 116 -6.97 -1.89 -10.86
CA THR A 116 -7.09 -2.91 -9.80
C THR A 116 -5.97 -2.74 -8.78
N GLN A 117 -4.72 -2.62 -9.24
CA GLN A 117 -3.57 -2.43 -8.38
C GLN A 117 -3.66 -1.17 -7.52
N PHE A 118 -4.09 -0.05 -8.12
CA PHE A 118 -4.27 1.20 -7.40
C PHE A 118 -5.38 1.11 -6.35
N VAL A 119 -6.54 0.56 -6.71
CA VAL A 119 -7.69 0.40 -5.81
C VAL A 119 -7.33 -0.46 -4.61
N PHE A 120 -6.77 -1.65 -4.84
CA PHE A 120 -6.39 -2.56 -3.76
C PHE A 120 -5.31 -1.98 -2.86
N GLY A 121 -4.27 -1.38 -3.45
CA GLY A 121 -3.21 -0.73 -2.70
C GLY A 121 -3.73 0.43 -1.84
N ALA A 122 -4.56 1.30 -2.41
CA ALA A 122 -5.15 2.43 -1.71
C ALA A 122 -6.05 1.99 -0.56
N PHE A 123 -6.95 1.01 -0.77
CA PHE A 123 -7.79 0.48 0.30
C PHE A 123 -6.97 -0.15 1.41
N PHE A 124 -5.96 -0.96 1.05
CA PHE A 124 -5.09 -1.61 2.02
C PHE A 124 -4.35 -0.58 2.91
N VAL A 125 -3.77 0.46 2.31
CA VAL A 125 -3.09 1.53 3.05
C VAL A 125 -4.10 2.32 3.89
N SER A 126 -5.26 2.64 3.33
CA SER A 126 -6.27 3.47 3.99
C SER A 126 -6.82 2.85 5.28
N ILE A 127 -6.91 1.53 5.36
CA ILE A 127 -7.40 0.86 6.58
C ILE A 127 -6.25 0.64 7.55
N ASN A 128 -5.09 0.17 7.06
CA ASN A 128 -4.00 -0.24 7.93
C ASN A 128 -3.22 0.91 8.56
N TYR A 129 -2.97 2.00 7.84
CA TYR A 129 -2.15 3.09 8.35
C TYR A 129 -2.76 3.75 9.61
N PRO A 130 -4.06 4.12 9.63
CA PRO A 130 -4.70 4.64 10.84
C PRO A 130 -4.63 3.66 12.02
N LEU A 131 -4.81 2.36 11.76
CA LEU A 131 -4.74 1.31 12.78
C LEU A 131 -3.35 1.21 13.40
N ILE A 132 -2.30 1.26 12.58
CA ILE A 132 -0.89 1.24 13.03
C ILE A 132 -0.57 2.48 13.86
N PHE A 133 -1.00 3.67 13.42
CA PHE A 133 -0.75 4.90 14.17
C PHE A 133 -1.51 4.92 15.52
N LYS A 134 -2.70 4.32 15.59
CA LYS A 134 -3.53 4.28 16.80
C LYS A 134 -3.10 3.21 17.80
N PHE A 135 -2.87 1.98 17.36
CA PHE A 135 -2.67 0.83 18.24
C PHE A 135 -1.19 0.40 18.36
N GLY A 136 -0.31 0.93 17.51
CA GLY A 136 1.07 0.47 17.39
C GLY A 136 1.19 -0.80 16.55
N PHE A 137 2.40 -1.07 16.07
CA PHE A 137 2.68 -2.05 15.02
C PHE A 137 2.44 -3.48 15.51
N GLU A 138 2.96 -3.82 16.69
CA GLU A 138 2.80 -5.11 17.37
C GLU A 138 1.31 -5.53 17.44
N LYS A 139 0.45 -4.65 17.95
CA LYS A 139 -0.99 -4.92 18.08
C LYS A 139 -1.70 -4.87 16.73
N SER A 140 -1.26 -4.01 15.81
CA SER A 140 -1.79 -3.91 14.45
C SER A 140 -1.45 -5.12 13.56
N ARG A 141 -0.52 -5.98 14.00
CA ARG A 141 -0.03 -7.14 13.23
C ARG A 141 -1.17 -8.08 12.83
N LEU A 142 -2.09 -8.36 13.75
CA LEU A 142 -3.27 -9.19 13.45
C LEU A 142 -4.25 -8.46 12.53
N TYR A 143 -4.43 -7.16 12.73
CA TYR A 143 -5.34 -6.35 11.92
C TYR A 143 -4.90 -6.28 10.45
N TYR A 144 -3.60 -6.16 10.15
CA TYR A 144 -3.17 -6.15 8.75
C TYR A 144 -3.42 -7.49 8.06
N ILE A 145 -3.23 -8.62 8.74
CA ILE A 145 -3.49 -9.95 8.18
C ILE A 145 -4.98 -10.07 7.89
N LEU A 146 -5.84 -9.66 8.82
CA LEU A 146 -7.30 -9.68 8.66
C LEU A 146 -7.75 -8.81 7.49
N VAL A 147 -7.23 -7.58 7.38
CA VAL A 147 -7.57 -6.68 6.27
C VAL A 147 -7.09 -7.25 4.94
N MET A 148 -5.90 -7.86 4.90
CA MET A 148 -5.36 -8.49 3.69
C MET A 148 -6.26 -9.64 3.23
N VAL A 149 -6.62 -10.56 4.15
CA VAL A 149 -7.52 -11.68 3.86
C VAL A 149 -8.90 -11.20 3.41
N ALA A 150 -9.46 -10.19 4.09
CA ALA A 150 -10.75 -9.61 3.74
C ALA A 150 -10.75 -8.97 2.35
N LEU A 151 -9.70 -8.21 2.01
CA LEU A 151 -9.59 -7.62 0.68
C LEU A 151 -9.42 -8.70 -0.39
N MET A 152 -8.61 -9.74 -0.15
CA MET A 152 -8.44 -10.86 -1.08
C MET A 152 -9.74 -11.62 -1.31
N SER A 153 -10.51 -11.91 -0.26
CA SER A 153 -11.77 -12.64 -0.38
C SER A 153 -12.85 -11.82 -1.08
N ILE A 154 -12.98 -10.53 -0.74
CA ILE A 154 -13.91 -9.62 -1.43
C ILE A 154 -13.49 -9.49 -2.90
N GLY A 155 -12.19 -9.36 -3.16
CA GLY A 155 -11.64 -9.27 -4.50
C GLY A 155 -11.92 -10.48 -5.38
N SER A 156 -11.73 -11.68 -4.85
CA SER A 156 -11.97 -12.92 -5.58
C SER A 156 -13.45 -13.13 -5.88
N VAL A 157 -14.34 -12.81 -4.91
CA VAL A 157 -15.79 -12.85 -5.10
C VAL A 157 -16.24 -11.82 -6.13
N LEU A 158 -15.71 -10.59 -6.08
CA LEU A 158 -16.03 -9.60 -7.10
C LEU A 158 -15.56 -10.06 -8.49
N ALA A 159 -14.36 -10.63 -8.60
CA ALA A 159 -13.82 -11.09 -9.87
C ALA A 159 -14.66 -12.23 -10.48
N SER A 160 -15.14 -13.18 -9.67
CA SER A 160 -16.01 -14.26 -10.15
C SER A 160 -17.40 -13.76 -10.55
N LEU A 161 -17.93 -12.75 -9.85
CA LEU A 161 -19.18 -12.08 -10.21
C LEU A 161 -19.04 -11.25 -11.50
N LEU A 162 -17.91 -10.56 -11.70
CA LEU A 162 -17.59 -9.83 -12.93
C LEU A 162 -17.48 -10.74 -14.15
N GLN A 163 -17.04 -11.98 -13.96
CA GLN A 163 -16.92 -12.96 -15.05
C GLN A 163 -18.27 -13.60 -15.41
N SER A 164 -19.24 -13.59 -14.49
CA SER A 164 -20.57 -14.22 -14.63
C SER A 164 -21.71 -13.24 -14.91
N ALA A 165 -21.57 -11.96 -14.54
CA ALA A 165 -22.57 -10.92 -14.75
C ALA A 165 -21.97 -9.71 -15.49
N SER A 166 -22.70 -9.21 -16.49
CA SER A 166 -22.43 -7.92 -17.13
C SER A 166 -22.69 -6.77 -16.15
N MET A 167 -21.73 -6.52 -15.27
CA MET A 167 -21.79 -5.39 -14.35
C MET A 167 -21.86 -4.06 -15.13
N PRO A 168 -22.67 -3.09 -14.68
CA PRO A 168 -22.74 -1.79 -15.31
C PRO A 168 -21.38 -1.08 -15.19
N ALA A 169 -20.89 -0.52 -16.30
CA ALA A 169 -19.58 0.15 -16.42
C ALA A 169 -19.35 1.25 -15.36
N PHE A 170 -20.44 1.79 -14.78
CA PHE A 170 -20.39 2.76 -13.69
C PHE A 170 -19.64 2.25 -12.44
N ILE A 171 -19.75 0.95 -12.09
CA ILE A 171 -19.07 0.37 -10.91
C ILE A 171 -17.55 0.41 -11.05
N LEU A 172 -17.04 0.20 -12.28
CA LEU A 172 -15.60 0.27 -12.59
C LEU A 172 -15.03 1.68 -12.45
N VAL A 173 -15.86 2.71 -12.65
CA VAL A 173 -15.49 4.12 -12.46
C VAL A 173 -15.66 4.55 -11.00
N LEU A 174 -16.66 4.03 -10.31
CA LEU A 174 -16.95 4.37 -8.91
C LEU A 174 -15.86 3.86 -7.95
N LEU A 175 -15.33 2.67 -8.20
CA LEU A 175 -14.31 2.02 -7.35
C LEU A 175 -13.00 2.83 -7.18
N PRO A 176 -12.36 3.36 -8.24
CA PRO A 176 -11.18 4.22 -8.10
C PRO A 176 -11.51 5.57 -7.46
N ILE A 177 -12.71 6.14 -7.69
CA ILE A 177 -13.13 7.37 -7.01
C ILE A 177 -13.28 7.11 -5.50
N ALA A 178 -13.93 6.01 -5.14
CA ALA A 178 -14.10 5.59 -3.75
C ALA A 178 -12.75 5.35 -3.07
N SER A 179 -11.78 4.74 -3.76
CA SER A 179 -10.46 4.47 -3.19
C SER A 179 -9.69 5.77 -2.89
N ILE A 180 -9.78 6.78 -3.77
CA ILE A 180 -9.17 8.11 -3.54
C ILE A 180 -9.85 8.81 -2.35
N CYS A 181 -11.18 8.76 -2.27
CA CYS A 181 -11.93 9.32 -1.14
C CYS A 181 -11.55 8.62 0.18
N CYS A 182 -11.45 7.29 0.20
CA CYS A 182 -11.01 6.54 1.39
C CYS A 182 -9.55 6.86 1.77
N PHE A 183 -8.66 7.00 0.79
CA PHE A 183 -7.26 7.33 1.04
C PHE A 183 -7.10 8.72 1.65
N THR A 184 -7.83 9.72 1.13
CA THR A 184 -7.82 11.08 1.67
C THR A 184 -8.46 11.15 3.06
N ALA A 185 -9.59 10.49 3.28
CA ALA A 185 -10.22 10.38 4.61
C ALA A 185 -9.28 9.71 5.62
N SER A 186 -8.60 8.64 5.22
CA SER A 186 -7.64 7.93 6.04
C SER A 186 -6.42 8.77 6.42
N TYR A 187 -5.92 9.59 5.49
CA TYR A 187 -4.86 10.56 5.76
C TYR A 187 -5.29 11.58 6.82
N LEU A 188 -6.51 12.12 6.73
CA LEU A 188 -7.05 13.06 7.71
C LEU A 188 -7.24 12.42 9.10
N LEU A 189 -7.72 11.17 9.14
CA LEU A 189 -7.85 10.39 10.37
C LEU A 189 -6.47 10.15 11.00
N SER A 190 -5.48 9.74 10.21
CA SER A 190 -4.11 9.48 10.68
C SER A 190 -3.47 10.76 11.23
N CYS A 191 -3.65 11.89 10.56
CA CYS A 191 -3.20 13.19 11.07
C CYS A 191 -3.87 13.56 12.39
N SER A 192 -5.16 13.27 12.54
CA SER A 192 -5.92 13.57 13.74
C SER A 192 -5.51 12.69 14.93
N ILE A 193 -5.27 11.40 14.68
CA ILE A 193 -4.75 10.45 15.68
C ILE A 193 -3.36 10.90 16.16
N MET A 194 -2.46 11.25 15.22
CA MET A 194 -1.09 11.64 15.56
C MET A 194 -1.01 12.99 16.30
N LYS A 195 -1.95 13.90 16.07
CA LYS A 195 -2.06 15.13 16.87
C LYS A 195 -2.48 14.85 18.32
N LYS A 196 -3.38 13.90 18.53
CA LYS A 196 -3.92 13.54 19.85
C LYS A 196 -3.01 12.58 20.64
N LYS A 197 -2.01 11.97 19.99
CA LYS A 197 -1.07 11.06 20.64
C LYS A 197 -0.13 11.85 21.55
N GLU A 198 -0.35 11.75 22.86
CA GLU A 198 0.58 12.25 23.86
C GLU A 198 1.68 11.21 24.06
N PHE A 199 2.92 11.57 23.72
CA PHE A 199 4.08 10.76 24.09
C PHE A 199 4.38 11.08 25.55
N SER A 200 3.69 10.40 26.47
CA SER A 200 4.10 10.39 27.86
C SER A 200 5.47 9.71 27.91
N GLY A 201 6.50 10.46 28.31
CA GLY A 201 7.77 9.86 28.69
C GLY A 201 7.52 8.90 29.84
N SER A 202 7.75 7.62 29.60
CA SER A 202 7.94 6.61 30.63
C SER A 202 9.39 6.16 30.59
#